data_AF-E3NX41-F1
#
_entry.id   AF-E3NX41-F1
#
_cell.length_a   1.000
_cell.length_b   1.000
_cell.length_c   1.000
_cell.angle_alpha   90.00
_cell.angle_beta   90.00
_cell.angle_gamma   90.00
#
_symmetry.space_group_name_H-M   'P 1'
#
loop_
_entity.id
_entity.type
_entity.pdbx_description
1 polymer ?
#
loop_
_entity_poly.entity_id
_entity_poly.type
_entity_poly.pdbx_seq_one_letter_code
_entity_poly.pdbx_strand_id
1 'polypeptide(L)'
;MGADRLDKPLLEFLQSNFEMFDNAFVVLMADHGIHTLSTEFYATEIGSLERHSPALMMSVPKKYRDNGILEVLTKNSERLQTHYDLRATLLDIVKYQPSSQFSNTTLLKIPGEKGHSLLREQPLTPRNCETLPIIQDYCICKSKSIDMKYDTNLSNRLATALITYVHDTLDEFNVTSQCHKYEFDKVSALSIVSLNGAKATYKIVVKTKQPAIFETLVTDNETGKLEFGAIERVDRYGTTTYCTKKSHYTPLCYCKE
;
A
#
# COMPACT_ATOMS: atom_id res chain seq x y z
N MET A 1 -14.42 4.55 -13.43
CA MET A 1 -14.95 3.20 -13.71
C MET A 1 -15.07 2.52 -12.37
N GLY A 2 -16.24 1.96 -12.04
CA GLY A 2 -16.51 1.38 -10.72
C GLY A 2 -16.30 -0.14 -10.69
N ALA A 3 -16.27 -0.69 -9.48
CA ALA A 3 -16.17 -2.13 -9.22
C ALA A 3 -17.39 -2.92 -9.75
N ASP A 4 -18.54 -2.25 -9.91
CA ASP A 4 -19.79 -2.79 -10.46
C ASP A 4 -19.64 -3.36 -11.88
N ARG A 5 -18.72 -2.80 -12.68
CA ARG A 5 -18.49 -3.25 -14.07
C ARG A 5 -17.86 -4.65 -14.16
N LEU A 6 -17.17 -5.08 -13.11
CA LEU A 6 -16.54 -6.39 -13.06
C LEU A 6 -17.42 -7.44 -12.36
N ASP A 7 -18.43 -7.02 -11.62
CA ASP A 7 -19.27 -7.92 -10.81
C ASP A 7 -19.97 -8.98 -11.67
N LYS A 8 -20.73 -8.56 -12.69
CA LYS A 8 -21.43 -9.50 -13.57
C LYS A 8 -20.48 -10.42 -14.35
N PRO A 9 -19.45 -9.93 -15.05
CA PRO A 9 -18.48 -10.81 -15.72
C PRO A 9 -17.76 -11.78 -14.77
N LEU A 10 -17.42 -11.32 -13.56
CA LEU A 10 -16.78 -12.17 -12.56
C LEU A 10 -17.73 -13.26 -12.05
N LEU A 11 -18.98 -12.91 -11.76
CA LEU A 11 -20.01 -13.88 -11.37
C LEU A 11 -20.22 -14.93 -12.47
N GLU A 12 -20.38 -14.50 -13.72
CA GLU A 12 -20.54 -15.40 -14.87
C GLU A 12 -19.33 -16.33 -15.05
N PHE A 13 -18.11 -15.82 -14.87
CA PHE A 13 -16.89 -16.63 -14.87
C PHE A 13 -16.88 -17.65 -13.74
N LEU A 14 -17.22 -17.24 -12.52
CA LEU A 14 -17.27 -18.11 -11.34
C LEU A 14 -18.31 -19.22 -11.51
N GLN A 15 -19.51 -18.88 -11.99
CA GLN A 15 -20.60 -19.84 -12.22
C GLN A 15 -20.30 -20.79 -13.37
N SER A 16 -19.71 -20.32 -14.47
CA SER A 16 -19.42 -21.18 -15.63
C SER A 16 -18.30 -22.19 -15.38
N ASN A 17 -17.49 -21.98 -14.34
CA ASN A 17 -16.33 -22.82 -14.01
C ASN A 17 -16.43 -23.47 -12.62
N PHE A 18 -17.64 -23.54 -12.03
CA PHE A 18 -17.81 -23.97 -10.63
C PHE A 18 -17.24 -25.36 -10.33
N GLU A 19 -17.37 -26.32 -11.27
CA GLU A 19 -16.83 -27.68 -11.11
C GLU A 19 -15.30 -27.70 -10.98
N MET A 20 -14.60 -26.79 -11.68
CA MET A 20 -13.15 -26.61 -11.54
C MET A 20 -12.81 -26.10 -10.14
N PHE A 21 -13.57 -25.12 -9.66
CA PHE A 21 -13.34 -24.48 -8.35
C PHE A 21 -13.67 -25.37 -7.16
N ASP A 22 -14.51 -26.39 -7.33
CA ASP A 22 -14.77 -27.40 -6.30
C ASP A 22 -13.50 -28.11 -5.81
N ASN A 23 -12.49 -28.21 -6.68
CA ASN A 23 -11.23 -28.88 -6.40
C ASN A 23 -10.02 -27.93 -6.35
N ALA A 24 -10.23 -26.61 -6.40
CA ALA A 24 -9.16 -25.61 -6.47
C ALA A 24 -9.14 -24.68 -5.25
N PHE A 25 -7.95 -24.21 -4.91
CA PHE A 25 -7.81 -22.98 -4.13
C PHE A 25 -8.02 -21.81 -5.08
N VAL A 26 -9.00 -20.95 -4.79
CA VAL A 26 -9.32 -19.78 -5.60
C VAL A 26 -8.94 -18.54 -4.82
N VAL A 27 -8.13 -17.68 -5.41
CA VAL A 27 -7.73 -16.40 -4.82
C VAL A 27 -8.16 -15.29 -5.77
N LEU A 28 -8.97 -14.36 -5.26
CA LEU A 28 -9.28 -13.10 -5.93
C LEU A 28 -8.59 -11.99 -5.15
N MET A 29 -7.76 -11.22 -5.83
CA MET A 29 -6.99 -10.16 -5.20
C MET A 29 -6.94 -8.92 -6.08
N ALA A 30 -7.01 -7.75 -5.44
CA ALA A 30 -6.57 -6.51 -6.06
C ALA A 30 -5.06 -6.33 -5.86
N ASP A 31 -4.41 -5.68 -6.82
CA ASP A 31 -3.01 -5.26 -6.72
C ASP A 31 -2.84 -4.04 -5.82
N HIS A 32 -3.86 -3.19 -5.74
CA HIS A 32 -3.89 -1.99 -4.91
C HIS A 32 -5.31 -1.68 -4.37
N GLY A 33 -5.40 -0.73 -3.44
CA GLY A 33 -6.68 -0.20 -2.96
C GLY A 33 -7.32 0.77 -3.96
N ILE A 34 -8.29 1.56 -3.53
CA ILE A 34 -8.97 2.51 -4.44
C ILE A 34 -8.12 3.78 -4.65
N HIS A 35 -7.73 4.09 -5.89
CA HIS A 35 -6.91 5.28 -6.24
C HIS A 35 -7.60 6.32 -7.16
N THR A 36 -8.88 6.14 -7.49
CA THR A 36 -9.59 6.99 -8.46
C THR A 36 -10.50 8.07 -7.87
N LEU A 37 -10.62 8.14 -6.55
CA LEU A 37 -11.48 9.09 -5.82
C LEU A 37 -10.77 10.43 -5.61
N SER A 38 -11.41 11.35 -4.90
CA SER A 38 -10.88 12.71 -4.71
C SER A 38 -9.81 12.75 -3.61
N THR A 39 -8.92 13.73 -3.70
CA THR A 39 -7.89 13.97 -2.68
C THR A 39 -8.49 14.25 -1.31
N GLU A 40 -9.67 14.88 -1.26
CA GLU A 40 -10.42 15.12 -0.01
C GLU A 40 -10.89 13.80 0.61
N PHE A 41 -11.35 12.84 -0.19
CA PHE A 41 -11.70 11.52 0.30
C PHE A 41 -10.48 10.81 0.90
N TYR A 42 -9.33 10.83 0.21
CA TYR A 42 -8.10 10.22 0.71
C TYR A 42 -7.52 10.88 1.96
N ALA A 43 -7.87 12.14 2.23
CA ALA A 43 -7.52 12.82 3.47
C ALA A 43 -8.39 12.37 4.66
N THR A 44 -9.52 11.69 4.42
CA THR A 44 -10.31 11.08 5.50
C THR A 44 -9.65 9.79 5.99
N GLU A 45 -9.96 9.41 7.23
CA GLU A 45 -9.49 8.15 7.81
C GLU A 45 -9.89 6.94 6.97
N ILE A 46 -11.15 6.87 6.54
CA ILE A 46 -11.66 5.77 5.71
C ILE A 46 -11.00 5.77 4.32
N GLY A 47 -10.82 6.93 3.69
CA GLY A 47 -10.19 6.99 2.37
C GLY A 47 -8.72 6.60 2.40
N SER A 48 -7.98 6.99 3.45
CA SER A 48 -6.59 6.54 3.65
C SER A 48 -6.51 5.03 3.88
N LEU A 49 -7.47 4.45 4.61
CA LEU A 49 -7.56 3.01 4.82
C LEU A 49 -7.84 2.26 3.51
N GLU A 50 -8.89 2.65 2.78
CA GLU A 50 -9.33 2.02 1.54
C GLU A 50 -8.30 2.13 0.40
N ARG A 51 -7.51 3.22 0.38
CA ARG A 51 -6.42 3.40 -0.58
C ARG A 51 -5.30 2.36 -0.40
N HIS A 52 -5.06 1.93 0.83
CA HIS A 52 -3.96 1.02 1.18
C HIS A 52 -4.45 -0.39 1.55
N SER A 53 -5.74 -0.67 1.37
CA SER A 53 -6.37 -1.97 1.66
C SER A 53 -6.86 -2.62 0.36
N PRO A 54 -5.99 -3.33 -0.38
CA PRO A 54 -6.45 -4.11 -1.53
C PRO A 54 -7.39 -5.24 -1.09
N ALA A 55 -8.41 -5.52 -1.89
CA ALA A 55 -9.30 -6.64 -1.65
C ALA A 55 -8.54 -7.98 -1.76
N LEU A 56 -8.81 -8.90 -0.82
CA LEU A 56 -8.30 -10.27 -0.86
C LEU A 56 -9.44 -11.21 -0.44
N MET A 57 -9.78 -12.13 -1.33
CA MET A 57 -10.76 -13.19 -1.07
C MET A 57 -10.14 -14.53 -1.44
N MET A 58 -10.40 -15.54 -0.61
CA MET A 58 -9.88 -16.88 -0.83
C MET A 58 -10.97 -17.93 -0.60
N SER A 59 -11.06 -18.91 -1.49
CA SER A 59 -11.85 -20.11 -1.33
C SER A 59 -10.95 -21.34 -1.33
N VAL A 60 -11.34 -22.35 -0.57
CA VAL A 60 -10.63 -23.63 -0.47
C VAL A 60 -11.43 -24.75 -1.16
N PRO A 61 -10.75 -25.78 -1.69
CA PRO A 61 -11.40 -26.94 -2.29
C PRO A 61 -12.45 -27.55 -1.35
N LYS A 62 -13.60 -27.97 -1.88
CA LYS A 62 -14.73 -28.49 -1.09
C LYS A 62 -14.30 -29.60 -0.12
N LYS A 63 -13.46 -30.53 -0.58
CA LYS A 63 -12.95 -31.66 0.22
C LYS A 63 -12.11 -31.28 1.44
N TYR A 64 -11.65 -30.02 1.54
CA TYR A 64 -10.86 -29.52 2.67
C TYR A 64 -11.62 -28.51 3.54
N ARG A 65 -12.94 -28.36 3.34
CA ARG A 65 -13.72 -27.37 4.08
C ARG A 65 -14.04 -27.79 5.52
N ASP A 66 -14.15 -29.08 5.77
CA ASP A 66 -14.60 -29.62 7.06
C ASP A 66 -13.45 -30.19 7.92
N ASN A 67 -12.20 -29.73 7.70
CA ASN A 67 -11.00 -30.33 8.30
C ASN A 67 -10.18 -29.39 9.20
N GLY A 68 -10.71 -28.22 9.58
CA GLY A 68 -9.99 -27.22 10.38
C GLY A 68 -9.46 -26.03 9.58
N ILE A 69 -9.27 -26.16 8.27
CA ILE A 69 -8.70 -25.08 7.44
C ILE A 69 -9.63 -23.87 7.40
N LEU A 70 -10.95 -24.06 7.26
CA LEU A 70 -11.88 -22.94 7.17
C LEU A 70 -11.95 -22.17 8.48
N GLU A 71 -11.87 -22.85 9.62
CA GLU A 71 -11.86 -22.23 10.95
C GLU A 71 -10.64 -21.32 11.11
N VAL A 72 -9.46 -21.81 10.71
CA VAL A 72 -8.22 -21.02 10.76
C VAL A 72 -8.22 -19.89 9.74
N LEU A 73 -8.72 -20.13 8.52
CA LEU A 73 -8.83 -19.09 7.50
C LEU A 73 -9.78 -17.97 7.95
N THR A 74 -10.90 -18.33 8.56
CA THR A 74 -11.88 -17.38 9.13
C THR A 74 -11.24 -16.56 10.25
N LYS A 75 -10.57 -17.21 11.20
CA LYS A 75 -9.83 -16.53 12.28
C LYS A 75 -8.74 -15.58 11.74
N ASN A 76 -8.02 -15.99 10.69
CA ASN A 76 -7.01 -15.15 10.07
C ASN A 76 -7.62 -13.97 9.31
N SER A 77 -8.81 -14.12 8.72
CA SER A 77 -9.49 -13.04 7.98
C SER A 77 -9.82 -11.81 8.83
N GLU A 78 -9.94 -11.99 10.16
CA GLU A 78 -10.20 -10.92 11.13
C GLU A 78 -8.93 -10.18 11.59
N ARG A 79 -7.76 -10.57 11.06
CA ARG A 79 -6.45 -10.02 11.43
C ARG A 79 -5.80 -9.34 10.22
N LEU A 80 -4.91 -8.39 10.47
CA LEU A 80 -4.15 -7.71 9.42
C LEU A 80 -3.33 -8.71 8.58
N GLN A 81 -3.66 -8.83 7.30
CA GLN A 81 -2.97 -9.67 6.32
C GLN A 81 -2.13 -8.84 5.35
N THR A 82 -1.13 -9.48 4.76
CA THR A 82 -0.23 -8.86 3.76
C THR A 82 -0.06 -9.77 2.54
N HIS A 83 0.41 -9.23 1.42
CA HIS A 83 0.77 -10.06 0.26
C HIS A 83 1.88 -11.08 0.58
N TYR A 84 2.69 -10.85 1.63
CA TYR A 84 3.64 -11.86 2.09
C TYR A 84 2.96 -13.09 2.68
N ASP A 85 1.80 -12.93 3.34
CA ASP A 85 1.02 -14.06 3.86
C ASP A 85 0.41 -14.86 2.71
N LEU A 86 -0.11 -14.19 1.67
CA LEU A 86 -0.59 -14.87 0.47
C LEU A 86 0.55 -15.63 -0.23
N ARG A 87 1.72 -15.01 -0.38
CA ARG A 87 2.90 -15.68 -0.93
C ARG A 87 3.30 -16.92 -0.12
N ALA A 88 3.32 -16.82 1.21
CA ALA A 88 3.61 -17.95 2.10
C ALA A 88 2.52 -19.04 1.98
N THR A 89 1.26 -18.64 1.80
CA THR A 89 0.11 -19.54 1.59
C THR A 89 0.26 -20.36 0.32
N LEU A 90 0.61 -19.72 -0.80
CA LEU A 90 0.83 -20.43 -2.06
C LEU A 90 1.96 -21.45 -1.95
N LEU A 91 3.04 -21.10 -1.25
CA LEU A 91 4.15 -22.00 -1.00
C LEU A 91 3.75 -23.17 -0.07
N ASP A 92 2.96 -22.89 0.96
CA ASP A 92 2.40 -23.89 1.87
C ASP A 92 1.52 -24.91 1.13
N ILE A 93 0.61 -24.44 0.28
CA ILE A 93 -0.26 -25.26 -0.58
C ILE A 93 0.56 -26.22 -1.44
N VAL A 94 1.64 -25.73 -2.07
CA VAL A 94 2.42 -26.51 -3.04
C VAL A 94 3.40 -27.46 -2.34
N LYS A 95 4.02 -27.07 -1.24
CA LYS A 95 5.16 -27.81 -0.65
C LYS A 95 4.88 -28.53 0.66
N TYR A 96 4.01 -28.01 1.52
CA TYR A 96 3.94 -28.45 2.92
C TYR A 96 2.59 -29.06 3.30
N GLN A 97 1.48 -28.50 2.82
CA GLN A 97 0.15 -29.05 3.07
C GLN A 97 -0.08 -30.48 2.50
N PRO A 98 0.47 -30.85 1.31
CA PRO A 98 0.20 -32.16 0.72
C PRO A 98 0.60 -33.34 1.63
N SER A 99 1.69 -33.23 2.40
CA SER A 99 2.14 -34.31 3.29
C SER A 99 1.17 -34.60 4.43
N SER A 100 0.34 -33.62 4.81
CA SER A 100 -0.72 -33.77 5.81
C SER A 100 -2.11 -33.87 5.19
N GLN A 101 -2.21 -34.06 3.88
CA GLN A 101 -3.49 -34.05 3.15
C GLN A 101 -4.32 -32.79 3.48
N PHE A 102 -3.66 -31.64 3.60
CA PHE A 102 -4.27 -30.35 3.91
C PHE A 102 -5.02 -30.32 5.25
N SER A 103 -4.60 -31.07 6.27
CA SER A 103 -5.20 -31.05 7.61
C SER A 103 -4.35 -30.33 8.67
N ASN A 104 -3.07 -30.06 8.38
CA ASN A 104 -2.18 -29.46 9.36
C ASN A 104 -2.30 -27.94 9.36
N THR A 105 -3.00 -27.42 10.36
CA THR A 105 -3.21 -25.99 10.57
C THR A 105 -2.26 -25.39 11.60
N THR A 106 -1.32 -26.16 12.15
CA THR A 106 -0.36 -25.64 13.14
C THR A 106 0.55 -24.59 12.52
N LEU A 107 0.96 -23.61 13.34
CA LEU A 107 1.88 -22.54 12.96
C LEU A 107 3.15 -23.13 12.33
N LEU A 108 3.44 -22.69 11.11
CA LEU A 108 4.65 -23.06 10.38
C LEU A 108 5.40 -21.80 9.95
N LYS A 109 6.66 -21.69 10.38
CA LYS A 109 7.59 -20.69 9.85
C LYS A 109 8.30 -21.29 8.64
N ILE A 110 7.93 -20.85 7.44
CA ILE A 110 8.57 -21.31 6.21
C ILE A 110 9.91 -20.56 6.03
N PRO A 111 11.05 -21.26 5.88
CA PRO A 111 12.35 -20.61 5.72
C PRO A 111 12.38 -19.64 4.54
N GLY A 112 12.87 -18.42 4.76
CA GLY A 112 13.00 -17.38 3.74
C GLY A 112 11.71 -16.61 3.44
N GLU A 113 10.56 -17.01 4.01
CA GLU A 113 9.31 -16.27 3.87
C GLU A 113 9.18 -15.17 4.92
N LYS A 114 8.56 -14.06 4.50
CA LYS A 114 8.28 -12.91 5.39
C LYS A 114 6.89 -12.97 6.02
N GLY A 115 5.97 -13.73 5.42
CA GLY A 115 4.59 -13.89 5.89
C GLY A 115 4.31 -15.28 6.43
N HIS A 116 3.09 -15.48 6.90
CA HIS A 116 2.60 -16.75 7.42
C HIS A 116 1.41 -17.22 6.57
N SER A 117 1.35 -18.52 6.29
CA SER A 117 0.24 -19.11 5.52
C SER A 117 -1.11 -18.78 6.15
N LEU A 118 -2.08 -18.38 5.33
CA LEU A 118 -3.46 -18.12 5.72
C LEU A 118 -4.21 -19.40 6.12
N LEU A 119 -3.69 -20.57 5.72
CA LEU A 119 -4.25 -21.90 6.05
C LEU A 119 -3.71 -22.46 7.38
N ARG A 120 -2.90 -21.68 8.10
CA ARG A 120 -2.28 -22.07 9.36
C ARG A 120 -2.51 -21.01 10.43
N GLU A 121 -2.45 -21.45 11.68
CA GLU A 121 -2.39 -20.57 12.83
C GLU A 121 -1.24 -19.59 12.66
N GLN A 122 -1.53 -18.31 12.87
CA GLN A 122 -0.54 -17.24 12.78
C GLN A 122 -0.02 -16.88 14.17
N PRO A 123 1.21 -16.34 14.30
CA PRO A 123 1.80 -16.01 15.61
C PRO A 123 0.87 -15.19 16.49
N LEU A 124 0.94 -15.41 17.81
CA LEU A 124 0.12 -14.67 18.80
C LEU A 124 0.53 -13.21 18.95
N THR A 125 1.68 -12.82 18.41
CA THR A 125 2.12 -11.42 18.40
C THR A 125 1.08 -10.55 17.69
N PRO A 126 0.80 -9.33 18.21
CA PRO A 126 -0.04 -8.36 17.52
C PRO A 126 0.42 -8.20 16.08
N ARG A 127 -0.50 -8.18 15.12
CA ARG A 127 -0.21 -7.97 13.70
C ARG A 127 -0.40 -6.49 13.39
N ASN A 128 0.69 -5.74 13.30
CA ASN A 128 0.70 -4.31 13.03
C ASN A 128 1.93 -3.94 12.19
N CYS A 129 2.11 -2.67 11.85
CA CYS A 129 3.24 -2.22 11.02
C CYS A 129 4.61 -2.34 11.71
N GLU A 130 4.66 -2.56 13.03
CA GLU A 130 5.92 -2.79 13.76
C GLU A 130 6.35 -4.26 13.72
N THR A 131 5.38 -5.18 13.68
CA THR A 131 5.63 -6.63 13.71
C THR A 131 5.56 -7.29 12.34
N LEU A 132 4.95 -6.63 11.36
CA LEU A 132 4.85 -7.09 9.98
C LEU A 132 5.79 -6.29 9.08
N PRO A 133 6.30 -6.88 7.99
CA PRO A 133 7.18 -6.23 7.02
C PRO A 133 6.42 -5.26 6.10
N ILE A 134 5.51 -4.47 6.66
CA ILE A 134 4.74 -3.43 5.96
C ILE A 134 5.60 -2.17 6.00
N ILE A 135 5.92 -1.61 4.83
CA ILE A 135 6.64 -0.35 4.78
C ILE A 135 5.75 0.78 5.33
N GLN A 136 6.36 1.76 5.98
CA GLN A 136 5.61 2.79 6.71
C GLN A 136 4.66 3.59 5.81
N ASP A 137 5.02 3.81 4.53
CA ASP A 137 4.19 4.48 3.53
C ASP A 137 2.83 3.78 3.32
N TYR A 138 2.78 2.46 3.47
CA TYR A 138 1.58 1.64 3.28
C TYR A 138 0.98 1.13 4.60
N CYS A 139 1.42 1.68 5.74
CA CYS A 139 0.90 1.28 7.03
C CYS A 139 -0.56 1.73 7.20
N ILE A 140 -1.46 0.76 7.37
CA ILE A 140 -2.88 1.02 7.65
C ILE A 140 -3.24 1.05 9.14
N CYS A 141 -2.28 0.70 10.00
CA CYS A 141 -2.50 0.77 11.44
C CYS A 141 -2.61 2.23 11.88
N LYS A 142 -3.67 2.55 12.61
CA LYS A 142 -3.88 3.88 13.20
C LYS A 142 -2.80 4.15 14.24
N SER A 143 -1.77 4.90 13.89
CA SER A 143 -0.96 5.61 14.89
C SER A 143 -1.67 6.91 15.26
N LYS A 144 -1.59 7.32 16.53
CA LYS A 144 -2.05 8.65 16.93
C LYS A 144 -1.15 9.67 16.22
N SER A 145 -1.63 10.25 15.13
CA SER A 145 -0.90 11.29 14.44
C SER A 145 -1.14 12.64 15.10
N ILE A 146 -0.10 13.44 15.24
CA ILE A 146 -0.21 14.82 15.75
C ILE A 146 -0.26 15.75 14.55
N ASP A 147 -1.34 16.54 14.42
CA ASP A 147 -1.45 17.56 13.37
C ASP A 147 -0.42 18.68 13.63
N MET A 148 0.45 18.90 12.65
CA MET A 148 1.52 19.89 12.67
C MET A 148 1.34 20.96 11.60
N LYS A 149 0.21 20.96 10.86
CA LYS A 149 -0.03 21.87 9.74
C LYS A 149 0.07 23.35 10.11
N TYR A 150 -0.22 23.70 11.36
CA TYR A 150 -0.16 25.09 11.85
C TYR A 150 1.25 25.54 12.25
N ASP A 151 2.24 24.64 12.32
CA ASP A 151 3.65 25.02 12.42
C ASP A 151 4.15 25.45 11.04
N THR A 152 4.07 26.75 10.78
CA THR A 152 4.39 27.34 9.47
C THR A 152 5.88 27.23 9.13
N ASN A 153 6.76 27.31 10.13
CA ASN A 153 8.20 27.17 9.92
C ASN A 153 8.57 25.74 9.51
N LEU A 154 8.05 24.75 10.24
CA LEU A 154 8.24 23.35 9.90
C LEU A 154 7.62 23.01 8.54
N SER A 155 6.38 23.46 8.31
CA SER A 155 5.65 23.24 7.06
C SER A 155 6.41 23.78 5.85
N ASN A 156 6.89 25.03 5.92
CA ASN A 156 7.63 25.64 4.82
C ASN A 156 8.98 24.94 4.60
N ARG A 157 9.70 24.57 5.66
CA ARG A 157 10.97 23.85 5.55
C ARG A 157 10.79 22.50 4.84
N LEU A 158 9.84 21.69 5.30
CA LEU A 158 9.59 20.36 4.75
C LEU A 158 9.03 20.43 3.33
N ALA A 159 8.13 21.37 3.04
CA ALA A 159 7.60 21.56 1.69
C ALA A 159 8.67 22.00 0.70
N THR A 160 9.53 22.95 1.10
CA THR A 160 10.66 23.39 0.27
C THR A 160 11.59 22.22 -0.03
N ALA A 161 11.97 21.45 1.00
CA ALA A 161 12.84 20.31 0.84
C ALA A 161 12.22 19.21 -0.05
N LEU A 162 10.91 18.96 0.07
CA LEU A 162 10.21 18.01 -0.80
C LEU A 162 10.26 18.44 -2.26
N ILE A 163 10.01 19.71 -2.56
CA ILE A 163 10.08 20.22 -3.94
C ILE A 163 11.49 20.09 -4.50
N THR A 164 12.52 20.42 -3.70
CA THR A 164 13.92 20.20 -4.09
C THR A 164 14.18 18.73 -4.40
N TYR A 165 13.78 17.82 -3.51
CA TYR A 165 13.97 16.39 -3.71
C TYR A 165 13.23 15.86 -4.95
N VAL A 166 12.03 16.39 -5.27
CA VAL A 166 11.33 16.07 -6.51
C VAL A 166 12.15 16.51 -7.73
N HIS A 167 12.76 17.70 -7.71
CA HIS A 167 13.61 18.17 -8.82
C HIS A 167 14.88 17.34 -8.94
N ASP A 168 15.56 17.04 -7.82
CA ASP A 168 16.75 16.17 -7.80
C ASP A 168 16.42 14.78 -8.40
N THR A 169 15.26 14.22 -8.05
CA THR A 169 14.77 12.96 -8.60
C THR A 169 14.56 13.06 -10.13
N LEU A 170 13.93 14.15 -10.62
CA LEU A 170 13.74 14.35 -12.06
C LEU A 170 15.07 14.55 -12.81
N ASP A 171 16.07 15.15 -12.17
CA ASP A 171 17.43 15.32 -12.68
C ASP A 171 18.14 13.96 -12.80
N GLU A 172 18.05 13.11 -11.78
CA GLU A 172 18.60 11.74 -11.82
C GLU A 172 18.02 10.92 -13.00
N PHE A 173 16.75 11.14 -13.34
CA PHE A 173 16.10 10.51 -14.49
C PHE A 173 16.36 11.22 -15.84
N ASN A 174 17.11 12.32 -15.85
CA ASN A 174 17.39 13.14 -17.04
C ASN A 174 16.12 13.62 -17.77
N VAL A 175 15.06 13.96 -17.03
CA VAL A 175 13.78 14.43 -17.59
C VAL A 175 13.45 15.88 -17.25
N THR A 176 14.24 16.56 -16.43
CA THR A 176 13.99 17.94 -15.97
C THR A 176 13.78 18.94 -17.09
N SER A 177 14.47 18.80 -18.22
CA SER A 177 14.27 19.68 -19.39
C SER A 177 12.85 19.57 -19.95
N GLN A 178 12.21 18.41 -19.81
CA GLN A 178 10.87 18.10 -20.31
C GLN A 178 9.77 18.39 -19.29
N CYS A 179 10.11 18.52 -18.00
CA CYS A 179 9.16 18.74 -16.93
C CYS A 179 9.11 20.22 -16.50
N HIS A 180 7.92 20.70 -16.13
CA HIS A 180 7.76 21.99 -15.48
C HIS A 180 8.49 22.01 -14.12
N LYS A 181 9.06 23.17 -13.80
CA LYS A 181 9.57 23.42 -12.45
C LYS A 181 8.39 23.68 -11.52
N TYR A 182 8.45 23.05 -10.35
CA TYR A 182 7.44 23.21 -9.31
C TYR A 182 7.82 24.32 -8.33
N GLU A 183 6.81 25.05 -7.89
CA GLU A 183 6.86 25.85 -6.66
C GLU A 183 5.72 25.39 -5.76
N PHE A 184 5.98 25.16 -4.47
CA PHE A 184 4.87 24.83 -3.57
C PHE A 184 3.95 26.05 -3.41
N ASP A 185 2.64 25.79 -3.41
CA ASP A 185 1.59 26.77 -3.12
C ASP A 185 1.26 26.72 -1.63
N LYS A 186 0.95 25.52 -1.12
CA LYS A 186 0.62 25.32 0.29
C LYS A 186 0.83 23.87 0.75
N VAL A 187 1.01 23.73 2.07
CA VAL A 187 0.93 22.44 2.76
C VAL A 187 -0.54 22.15 3.10
N SER A 188 -1.10 21.13 2.45
CA SER A 188 -2.50 20.75 2.63
C SER A 188 -2.71 19.92 3.90
N ALA A 189 -1.72 19.08 4.25
CA ALA A 189 -1.68 18.29 5.47
C ALA A 189 -0.23 18.08 5.91
N LEU A 190 -0.02 18.08 7.23
CA LEU A 190 1.25 17.71 7.85
C LEU A 190 0.96 17.06 9.20
N SER A 191 1.43 15.84 9.40
CA SER A 191 1.26 15.16 10.69
C SER A 191 2.48 14.34 11.07
N ILE A 192 2.76 14.24 12.36
CA ILE A 192 3.77 13.31 12.88
C ILE A 192 3.16 11.91 12.87
N VAL A 193 3.83 10.95 12.24
CA VAL A 193 3.40 9.54 12.18
C VAL A 193 4.24 8.63 13.08
N SER A 194 5.46 9.03 13.44
CA SER A 194 6.35 8.30 14.35
C SER A 194 7.35 9.24 15.03
N LEU A 195 7.64 8.97 16.30
CA LEU A 195 8.67 9.63 17.10
C LEU A 195 9.58 8.57 17.72
N ASN A 196 10.84 8.52 17.30
CA ASN A 196 11.83 7.56 17.78
C ASN A 196 13.06 8.31 18.31
N GLY A 197 13.05 8.60 19.62
CA GLY A 197 14.07 9.47 20.20
C GLY A 197 13.97 10.88 19.63
N ALA A 198 15.06 11.42 19.08
CA ALA A 198 15.04 12.70 18.39
C ALA A 198 14.86 12.59 16.86
N LYS A 199 14.49 11.40 16.34
CA LYS A 199 14.00 11.25 14.96
C LYS A 199 12.49 11.40 14.91
N ALA A 200 12.00 12.31 14.08
CA ALA A 200 10.58 12.49 13.82
C ALA A 200 10.27 12.15 12.36
N THR A 201 9.26 11.30 12.13
CA THR A 201 8.75 11.03 10.79
C THR A 201 7.42 11.73 10.61
N TYR A 202 7.33 12.52 9.54
CA TYR A 202 6.15 13.29 9.19
C TYR A 202 5.53 12.72 7.92
N LYS A 203 4.20 12.71 7.85
CA LYS A 203 3.46 12.59 6.60
C LYS A 203 3.10 13.98 6.12
N ILE A 204 3.54 14.34 4.91
CA ILE A 204 3.32 15.67 4.34
C ILE A 204 2.59 15.56 3.00
N VAL A 205 1.62 16.47 2.78
CA VAL A 205 0.93 16.65 1.50
C VAL A 205 1.12 18.08 1.03
N VAL A 206 1.81 18.26 -0.10
CA VAL A 206 2.15 19.57 -0.67
C VAL A 206 1.42 19.76 -1.98
N LYS A 207 0.64 20.85 -2.06
CA LYS A 207 0.07 21.32 -3.32
C LYS A 207 1.05 22.30 -3.97
N THR A 208 1.31 22.13 -5.27
CA THR A 208 2.15 23.06 -6.04
C THR A 208 1.32 24.11 -6.77
N LYS A 209 1.96 25.21 -7.21
CA LYS A 209 1.32 26.21 -8.08
C LYS A 209 0.99 25.63 -9.45
N GLN A 210 1.86 24.77 -9.95
CA GLN A 210 1.59 23.95 -11.13
C GLN A 210 0.62 22.82 -10.76
N PRO A 211 -0.05 22.17 -11.73
CA PRO A 211 -0.88 21.00 -11.48
C PRO A 211 -0.04 19.82 -10.95
N ALA A 212 0.15 19.74 -9.64
CA ALA A 212 0.66 18.58 -8.92
C ALA A 212 0.34 18.67 -7.43
N ILE A 213 0.02 17.53 -6.82
CA ILE A 213 -0.08 17.36 -5.38
C ILE A 213 0.81 16.18 -5.01
N PHE A 214 1.82 16.40 -4.17
CA PHE A 214 2.76 15.38 -3.73
C PHE A 214 2.48 14.97 -2.29
N GLU A 215 2.51 13.67 -2.04
CA GLU A 215 2.40 13.04 -0.73
C GLU A 215 3.63 12.16 -0.49
N THR A 216 4.23 12.24 0.70
CA THR A 216 5.33 11.36 1.10
C THR A 216 5.51 11.34 2.62
N LEU A 217 6.32 10.40 3.10
CA LEU A 217 6.92 10.46 4.43
C LEU A 217 8.27 11.16 4.39
N VAL A 218 8.54 11.99 5.38
CA VAL A 218 9.83 12.65 5.59
C VAL A 218 10.31 12.39 7.01
N THR A 219 11.47 11.76 7.14
CA THR A 219 12.13 11.55 8.44
C THR A 219 13.16 12.65 8.64
N ASP A 220 12.97 13.43 9.71
CA ASP A 220 13.92 14.43 10.18
C ASP A 220 14.81 13.82 11.25
N ASN A 221 16.10 13.73 10.94
CA ASN A 221 17.12 13.16 11.81
C ASN A 221 17.77 14.24 12.68
N GLU A 222 18.43 13.84 13.77
CA GLU A 222 19.12 14.74 14.72
C GLU A 222 20.17 15.67 14.07
N THR A 223 20.66 15.30 12.89
CA THR A 223 21.63 16.09 12.11
C THR A 223 20.99 17.19 11.25
N GLY A 224 19.66 17.27 11.22
CA GLY A 224 18.89 18.13 10.31
C GLY A 224 18.82 17.61 8.87
N LYS A 225 19.36 16.41 8.59
CA LYS A 225 19.21 15.74 7.30
C LYS A 225 17.82 15.11 7.19
N LEU A 226 17.12 15.45 6.11
CA LEU A 226 15.82 14.90 5.75
C LEU A 226 15.99 13.65 4.89
N GLU A 227 15.27 12.60 5.22
CA GLU A 227 15.16 11.36 4.43
C GLU A 227 13.72 11.22 3.93
N PHE A 228 13.55 11.06 2.62
CA PHE A 228 12.24 10.95 1.99
C PHE A 228 11.90 9.49 1.69
N GLY A 229 10.65 9.12 1.97
CA GLY A 229 10.06 7.85 1.56
C GLY A 229 9.68 7.86 0.08
N ALA A 230 8.82 6.92 -0.32
CA ALA A 230 8.27 6.96 -1.67
C ALA A 230 7.44 8.24 -1.87
N ILE A 231 7.58 8.87 -3.03
CA ILE A 231 6.79 10.05 -3.39
C ILE A 231 5.64 9.63 -4.28
N GLU A 232 4.43 9.98 -3.85
CA GLU A 232 3.22 9.76 -4.62
C GLU A 232 2.68 11.09 -5.13
N ARG A 233 2.37 11.14 -6.44
CA ARG A 233 1.57 12.21 -7.01
C ARG A 233 0.09 11.83 -6.93
N VAL A 234 -0.68 12.59 -6.15
CA VAL A 234 -2.04 12.21 -5.73
C VAL A 234 -3.15 12.94 -6.47
N ASP A 235 -2.82 13.94 -7.29
CA ASP A 235 -3.76 14.56 -8.23
C ASP A 235 -3.98 13.68 -9.48
N ARG A 236 -5.11 13.88 -10.15
CA ARG A 236 -5.35 13.25 -11.46
C ARG A 236 -4.42 13.86 -12.50
N TYR A 237 -3.41 13.11 -12.91
CA TYR A 237 -2.40 13.56 -13.87
C TYR A 237 -2.67 13.13 -15.32
N GLY A 238 -3.55 12.15 -15.57
CA GLY A 238 -3.98 11.77 -16.93
C GLY A 238 -2.80 11.55 -17.90
N THR A 239 -2.80 12.29 -19.02
CA THR A 239 -1.74 12.25 -20.04
C THR A 239 -0.59 13.22 -19.78
N THR A 240 -0.58 13.96 -18.65
CA THR A 240 0.40 15.02 -18.40
C THR A 240 1.84 14.54 -18.21
N THR A 241 2.07 13.22 -18.24
CA THR A 241 3.37 12.57 -18.05
C THR A 241 3.95 12.01 -19.36
N TYR A 242 3.34 12.33 -20.51
CA TYR A 242 3.59 11.75 -21.84
C TYR A 242 5.03 11.85 -22.36
N CYS A 243 5.78 12.86 -21.93
CA CYS A 243 7.16 13.12 -22.34
C CYS A 243 8.17 12.16 -21.67
N THR A 244 7.77 11.45 -20.62
CA THR A 244 8.66 10.49 -19.93
C THR A 244 8.42 9.06 -20.40
N LYS A 245 9.48 8.26 -20.49
CA LYS A 245 9.31 6.80 -20.64
C LYS A 245 8.57 6.26 -19.41
N LYS A 246 7.61 5.35 -19.63
CA LYS A 246 6.87 4.70 -18.54
C LYS A 246 7.84 4.06 -17.54
N SER A 247 7.89 4.63 -16.35
CA SER A 247 8.65 4.18 -15.18
C SER A 247 7.86 4.50 -13.91
N HIS A 248 8.26 3.97 -12.75
CA HIS A 248 7.61 4.29 -11.48
C HIS A 248 7.60 5.79 -11.14
N TYR A 249 8.53 6.57 -11.72
CA TYR A 249 8.69 8.01 -11.45
C TYR A 249 8.06 8.90 -12.50
N THR A 250 7.50 8.31 -13.57
CA THR A 250 6.67 8.99 -14.58
C THR A 250 5.63 9.93 -13.97
N PRO A 251 4.94 9.60 -12.85
CA PRO A 251 3.96 10.51 -12.25
C PRO A 251 4.55 11.84 -11.78
N LEU A 252 5.83 11.90 -11.38
CA LEU A 252 6.43 13.12 -10.84
C LEU A 252 6.58 14.25 -11.86
N CYS A 253 6.63 13.92 -13.15
CA CYS A 253 6.78 14.91 -14.21
C CYS A 253 5.43 15.50 -14.63
N TYR A 254 5.31 16.82 -14.60
CA TYR A 254 4.32 17.56 -15.36
C TYR A 254 4.99 18.05 -16.64
N CYS A 255 4.74 17.37 -17.76
CA CYS A 255 5.40 17.64 -19.03
C CYS A 255 5.07 19.04 -19.54
N LYS A 256 6.11 19.74 -19.99
CA LYS A 256 5.98 20.96 -20.79
C LYS A 256 5.29 20.61 -22.11
N GLU A 257 4.58 21.58 -22.66
CA GLU A 257 4.10 21.52 -24.05
C GLU A 257 5.27 21.53 -25.05
#